data_AF-A0A813EQ89-F1
#
_entry.id   AF-A0A813EQ89-F1
#
_cell.length_a   1.000
_cell.length_b   1.000
_cell.length_c   1.000
_cell.angle_alpha   90.00
_cell.angle_beta   90.00
_cell.angle_gamma   90.00
#
_symmetry.space_group_name_H-M   'P 1'
#
loop_
_entity.id
_entity.type
_entity.pdbx_description
1 polymer ?
#
loop_
_entity_poly.entity_id
_entity_poly.type
_entity_poly.pdbx_seq_one_letter_code
_entity_poly.pdbx_strand_id
1 'polypeptide(L)'
;MGRRPARCYRYNKNKPYPKTRYCRGVPDPKIRIFDVGKKKNPCDDFPATVHMVCDEYQQLTSEALEAARIAVNKYMITNAGRDFFHIRMRPHPFNVIRINKTLSCAGADRLSSGMRGAFGKAYGTAARVNIGQVLISVRTKEEKSNIAIEALRRAKFKFPGRQKIHVSSKWGFTNFTKEDYLKWKACGRLVPDGTTVKWLSSRGPLYRLIGRPASILNVNPSIGSFPPLPGQPGRPTRSAMGRRPARCYRYNKNKPYPKTRYCRGVPDPKIRIFDVGKKKNPCDDFPATVHMVCDEYQQLTSEALEAARIAVNKYMITNAGRDFFHIRMRPHPFNVIRINKTLSCAGADRLSSGMRGAFGKAYGTAARVNIGQVLISVRTKEEKSNIAIEALRRAKFKFPGRQKIHVSSKWGFTNFTKEDYLKWKACGRLVPDGTTVKWLSSRGPLYRLIGRK
;
A
#
# COMPACT_ATOMS: atom_id res chain seq x y z
N MET A 1 21.74 -0.27 -28.51
CA MET A 1 22.99 0.21 -27.89
C MET A 1 23.18 -0.45 -26.53
N GLY A 2 24.30 -1.14 -26.35
CA GLY A 2 24.72 -1.70 -25.07
C GLY A 2 25.03 -0.63 -24.04
N ARG A 3 25.43 -1.07 -22.84
CA ARG A 3 25.71 -0.13 -21.75
C ARG A 3 27.08 0.50 -21.90
N ARG A 4 27.19 1.81 -21.61
CA ARG A 4 28.50 2.46 -21.46
C ARG A 4 29.32 1.81 -20.34
N PRO A 5 30.64 1.63 -20.53
CA PRO A 5 31.55 1.16 -19.49
C PRO A 5 31.46 2.01 -18.22
N ALA A 6 31.50 1.35 -17.06
CA ALA A 6 31.36 2.01 -15.76
C ALA A 6 32.48 3.04 -15.47
N ARG A 7 33.64 2.94 -16.14
CA ARG A 7 34.75 3.92 -16.04
C ARG A 7 34.30 5.36 -16.32
N CYS A 8 33.30 5.54 -17.20
CA CYS A 8 32.76 6.86 -17.53
C CYS A 8 32.06 7.55 -16.35
N TYR A 9 31.55 6.76 -15.39
CA TYR A 9 30.71 7.25 -14.29
C TYR A 9 31.30 6.94 -12.92
N ARG A 10 32.55 6.45 -12.84
CA ARG A 10 33.20 6.04 -11.58
C ARG A 10 33.33 7.20 -10.59
N TYR A 11 33.69 8.39 -11.06
CA TYR A 11 34.03 9.51 -10.17
C TYR A 11 32.85 10.44 -9.91
N ASN A 12 32.85 10.99 -8.70
CA ASN A 12 31.89 11.96 -8.20
C ASN A 12 32.16 13.38 -8.71
N LYS A 13 32.04 13.59 -10.03
CA LYS A 13 32.38 14.90 -10.66
C LYS A 13 31.29 15.96 -10.50
N ASN A 14 30.03 15.58 -10.65
CA ASN A 14 28.91 16.50 -10.71
C ASN A 14 28.21 16.65 -9.35
N LYS A 15 27.38 17.71 -9.19
CA LYS A 15 26.45 17.83 -8.07
C LYS A 15 25.47 16.63 -8.03
N PRO A 16 25.00 16.19 -6.84
CA PRO A 16 24.01 15.12 -6.75
C PRO A 16 22.77 15.45 -7.57
N TYR A 17 22.34 14.54 -8.43
CA TYR A 17 21.20 14.74 -9.31
C TYR A 17 20.15 13.65 -9.10
N PRO A 18 19.31 13.76 -8.05
CA PRO A 18 18.33 12.73 -7.73
C PRO A 18 17.09 12.77 -8.64
N LYS A 19 16.34 11.66 -8.65
CA LYS A 19 15.00 11.62 -9.23
C LYS A 19 14.09 12.57 -8.46
N THR A 20 13.59 13.60 -9.14
CA THR A 20 12.79 14.69 -8.55
C THR A 20 11.65 15.09 -9.49
N ARG A 21 10.86 16.11 -9.11
CA ARG A 21 9.86 16.72 -10.00
C ARG A 21 10.46 17.32 -11.27
N TYR A 22 11.76 17.66 -11.23
CA TYR A 22 12.53 18.25 -12.34
C TYR A 22 13.26 17.19 -13.16
N CYS A 23 13.79 16.14 -12.51
CA CYS A 23 14.42 15.00 -13.18
C CYS A 23 13.41 13.85 -13.38
N ARG A 24 12.69 13.90 -14.50
CA ARG A 24 11.68 12.90 -14.91
C ARG A 24 12.26 11.88 -15.88
N GLY A 25 11.54 10.78 -16.10
CA GLY A 25 11.97 9.73 -17.04
C GLY A 25 13.18 8.91 -16.59
N VAL A 26 13.52 8.94 -15.30
CA VAL A 26 14.62 8.17 -14.72
C VAL A 26 14.26 6.69 -14.69
N PRO A 27 15.09 5.80 -15.27
CA PRO A 27 14.86 4.37 -15.21
C PRO A 27 14.96 3.86 -13.77
N ASP A 28 14.23 2.79 -13.46
CA ASP A 28 14.28 2.22 -12.12
C ASP A 28 15.64 1.53 -11.87
N PRO A 29 16.17 1.62 -10.63
CA PRO A 29 17.44 0.99 -10.30
C PRO A 29 17.36 -0.53 -10.47
N LYS A 30 18.48 -1.14 -10.86
CA LYS A 30 18.54 -2.61 -11.03
C LYS A 30 18.44 -3.33 -9.69
N ILE A 31 19.12 -2.83 -8.65
CA ILE A 31 18.94 -3.30 -7.29
C ILE A 31 17.57 -2.86 -6.77
N ARG A 32 16.74 -3.83 -6.38
CA ARG A 32 15.39 -3.61 -5.83
C ARG A 32 15.25 -4.12 -4.40
N ILE A 33 16.11 -5.05 -3.99
CA ILE A 33 16.07 -5.70 -2.69
C ILE A 33 17.36 -5.36 -1.95
N PHE A 34 17.24 -4.67 -0.81
CA PHE A 34 18.39 -4.24 -0.01
C PHE A 34 18.66 -5.17 1.17
N ASP A 35 17.64 -5.86 1.69
CA ASP A 35 17.74 -6.83 2.78
C ASP A 35 17.43 -8.25 2.28
N VAL A 36 18.33 -9.19 2.53
CA VAL A 36 18.27 -10.58 2.06
C VAL A 36 18.61 -11.55 3.19
N GLY A 37 18.07 -12.76 3.16
CA GLY A 37 18.19 -13.73 4.25
C GLY A 37 17.11 -13.54 5.31
N LYS A 38 17.37 -13.97 6.55
CA LYS A 38 16.43 -13.91 7.67
C LYS A 38 16.36 -12.52 8.30
N LYS A 39 15.78 -11.57 7.55
CA LYS A 39 15.60 -10.17 7.95
C LYS A 39 14.60 -9.93 9.10
N LYS A 40 13.78 -10.93 9.45
CA LYS A 40 12.81 -10.84 10.55
C LYS A 40 13.36 -11.35 11.89
N ASN A 41 14.48 -12.06 11.87
CA ASN A 41 15.04 -12.61 13.10
C ASN A 41 15.46 -11.50 14.06
N PRO A 42 15.22 -11.71 15.37
CA PRO A 42 15.62 -10.77 16.41
C PRO A 42 17.13 -10.51 16.38
N CYS A 43 17.55 -9.43 17.03
CA CYS A 43 18.96 -9.07 17.08
C CYS A 43 19.83 -10.08 17.83
N ASP A 44 19.24 -10.84 18.74
CA ASP A 44 19.95 -11.80 19.59
C ASP A 44 20.50 -13.01 18.81
N ASP A 45 19.83 -13.42 17.74
CA ASP A 45 20.20 -14.62 16.98
C ASP A 45 21.49 -14.47 16.17
N PHE A 46 21.86 -13.23 15.81
CA PHE A 46 22.98 -12.91 14.93
C PHE A 46 23.94 -11.89 15.56
N PRO A 47 24.81 -12.34 16.49
CA PRO A 47 25.77 -11.49 17.19
C PRO A 47 26.91 -10.99 16.30
N ALA A 48 27.41 -11.82 15.38
CA ALA A 48 28.57 -11.49 14.57
C ALA A 48 28.19 -10.63 13.37
N THR A 49 29.01 -9.61 13.06
CA THR A 49 28.79 -8.75 11.91
C THR A 49 30.08 -8.48 11.15
N VAL A 50 30.01 -8.62 9.83
CA VAL A 50 31.09 -8.29 8.91
C VAL A 50 30.64 -7.18 7.97
N HIS A 51 31.51 -6.21 7.73
CA HIS A 51 31.27 -5.05 6.90
C HIS A 51 32.26 -5.00 5.75
N MET A 52 31.76 -4.73 4.55
CA MET A 52 32.59 -4.24 3.45
C MET A 52 32.52 -2.72 3.43
N VAL A 53 33.67 -2.07 3.45
CA VAL A 53 33.83 -0.62 3.52
C VAL A 53 34.53 -0.13 2.26
N CYS A 54 34.06 1.00 1.72
CA CYS A 54 34.67 1.65 0.57
C CYS A 54 35.91 2.44 1.01
N ASP A 55 37.03 2.25 0.32
CA ASP A 55 38.29 2.95 0.59
C ASP A 55 38.54 4.11 -0.42
N GLU A 56 37.54 4.40 -1.26
CA GLU A 56 37.63 5.41 -2.32
C GLU A 56 36.38 6.30 -2.37
N TYR A 57 36.55 7.55 -2.81
CA TYR A 57 35.43 8.46 -3.11
C TYR A 57 34.94 8.25 -4.55
N GLN A 58 33.82 7.54 -4.71
CA GLN A 58 33.35 7.09 -6.03
C GLN A 58 31.83 6.93 -6.13
N GLN A 59 31.38 6.52 -7.32
CA GLN A 59 30.01 6.13 -7.61
C GLN A 59 29.93 4.63 -7.88
N LEU A 60 28.99 3.96 -7.23
CA LEU A 60 28.65 2.57 -7.46
C LEU A 60 27.36 2.50 -8.27
N THR A 61 27.42 1.93 -9.46
CA THR A 61 26.23 1.76 -10.30
C THR A 61 25.23 0.81 -9.62
N SER A 62 23.93 1.01 -9.88
CA SER A 62 22.88 0.14 -9.35
C SER A 62 23.07 -1.33 -9.72
N GLU A 63 23.82 -1.59 -10.78
CA GLU A 63 24.06 -2.90 -11.36
C GLU A 63 25.26 -3.58 -10.74
N ALA A 64 26.30 -2.82 -10.38
CA ALA A 64 27.36 -3.31 -9.51
C ALA A 64 26.79 -3.70 -8.13
N LEU A 65 25.88 -2.88 -7.58
CA LEU A 65 25.20 -3.19 -6.31
C LEU A 65 24.40 -4.48 -6.38
N GLU A 66 23.61 -4.69 -7.44
CA GLU A 66 22.85 -5.93 -7.60
C GLU A 66 23.75 -7.15 -7.83
N ALA A 67 24.80 -7.01 -8.65
CA ALA A 67 25.77 -8.08 -8.88
C ALA A 67 26.50 -8.49 -7.60
N ALA A 68 26.92 -7.52 -6.79
CA ALA A 68 27.54 -7.76 -5.49
C ALA A 68 26.56 -8.44 -4.52
N ARG A 69 25.32 -7.96 -4.44
CA ARG A 69 24.27 -8.56 -3.61
C ARG A 69 24.03 -10.03 -3.97
N ILE A 70 23.93 -10.35 -5.26
CA ILE A 70 23.74 -11.72 -5.74
C ILE A 70 24.95 -12.59 -5.37
N ALA A 71 26.18 -12.08 -5.55
CA ALA A 71 27.40 -12.80 -5.23
C ALA A 71 27.48 -13.18 -3.75
N VAL A 72 27.25 -12.22 -2.83
CA VAL A 72 27.22 -12.51 -1.39
C VAL A 72 26.12 -13.51 -1.07
N ASN A 73 24.89 -13.26 -1.55
CA ASN A 73 23.76 -14.11 -1.22
C ASN A 73 23.93 -15.55 -1.71
N LYS A 74 24.42 -15.75 -2.94
CA LYS A 74 24.63 -17.10 -3.50
C LYS A 74 25.63 -17.87 -2.64
N TYR A 75 26.76 -17.26 -2.30
CA TYR A 75 27.80 -17.92 -1.51
C TYR A 75 27.34 -18.23 -0.08
N MET A 76 26.64 -17.29 0.57
CA MET A 76 26.09 -17.48 1.91
C MET A 76 25.03 -18.59 1.96
N ILE A 77 24.16 -18.69 0.95
CA ILE A 77 23.16 -19.76 0.89
C ILE A 77 23.82 -21.13 0.80
N THR A 78 24.84 -21.28 -0.06
CA THR A 78 25.50 -22.58 -0.28
C THR A 78 26.31 -23.03 0.94
N ASN A 79 27.03 -22.11 1.61
CA ASN A 79 28.02 -22.50 2.62
C ASN A 79 27.55 -22.30 4.08
N ALA A 80 26.71 -21.28 4.33
CA ALA A 80 26.18 -21.03 5.67
C ALA A 80 24.77 -21.59 5.85
N GLY A 81 24.00 -21.76 4.77
CA GLY A 81 22.58 -22.10 4.78
C GLY A 81 21.68 -20.87 4.79
N ARG A 82 20.50 -20.97 4.18
CA ARG A 82 19.55 -19.86 3.95
C ARG A 82 19.11 -19.13 5.24
N ASP A 83 19.17 -19.83 6.37
CA ASP A 83 18.55 -19.41 7.62
C ASP A 83 19.53 -18.75 8.61
N PHE A 84 20.83 -18.74 8.31
CA PHE A 84 21.87 -18.37 9.27
C PHE A 84 22.47 -16.97 9.05
N PHE A 85 21.88 -16.17 8.18
CA PHE A 85 22.41 -14.84 7.86
C PHE A 85 21.34 -13.82 7.50
N HIS A 86 21.74 -12.56 7.63
CA HIS A 86 21.03 -11.40 7.12
C HIS A 86 22.02 -10.44 6.46
N ILE A 87 21.85 -10.22 5.15
CA ILE A 87 22.66 -9.31 4.33
C ILE A 87 21.87 -8.02 4.14
N ARG A 88 22.52 -6.88 4.36
CA ARG A 88 22.00 -5.55 4.07
C ARG A 88 22.96 -4.77 3.16
N MET A 89 22.46 -4.38 2.00
CA MET A 89 23.08 -3.39 1.14
C MET A 89 22.80 -2.00 1.73
N ARG A 90 23.85 -1.29 2.16
CA ARG A 90 23.73 0.02 2.81
C ARG A 90 23.56 1.21 1.84
N PRO A 91 24.28 1.28 0.70
CA PRO A 91 24.18 2.42 -0.20
C PRO A 91 22.97 2.30 -1.13
N HIS A 92 22.22 3.39 -1.28
CA HIS A 92 21.07 3.46 -2.17
C HIS A 92 21.41 4.29 -3.43
N PRO A 93 21.06 3.82 -4.64
CA PRO A 93 21.41 4.48 -5.88
C PRO A 93 20.44 5.62 -6.21
N PHE A 94 20.56 6.73 -5.48
CA PHE A 94 19.70 7.91 -5.71
C PHE A 94 20.20 8.84 -6.80
N ASN A 95 21.51 8.86 -7.08
CA ASN A 95 22.10 9.76 -8.06
C ASN A 95 21.81 9.27 -9.49
N VAL A 96 21.28 10.14 -10.34
CA VAL A 96 20.97 9.83 -11.73
C VAL A 96 22.15 10.17 -12.62
N ILE A 97 22.66 9.15 -13.29
CA ILE A 97 23.66 9.29 -14.35
C ILE A 97 22.95 9.70 -15.63
N ARG A 98 23.53 10.67 -16.35
CA ARG A 98 23.01 11.16 -17.63
C ARG A 98 23.93 10.77 -18.78
N ILE A 99 23.35 10.62 -19.96
CA ILE A 99 24.07 10.34 -21.20
C ILE A 99 23.57 11.29 -22.29
N ASN A 100 24.49 11.99 -22.96
CA ASN A 100 24.21 12.57 -24.26
C ASN A 100 24.39 11.46 -25.31
N LYS A 101 23.30 11.01 -25.94
CA LYS A 101 23.35 9.94 -26.94
C LYS A 101 23.52 10.58 -28.32
N THR A 102 24.62 10.26 -28.97
CA THR A 102 24.87 10.57 -30.38
C THR A 102 24.62 9.33 -31.23
N LEU A 103 24.20 9.52 -32.47
CA LEU A 103 24.13 8.44 -33.45
C LEU A 103 25.55 7.98 -33.80
N SER A 104 25.74 6.67 -33.90
CA SER A 104 27.04 6.04 -34.19
C SER A 104 27.01 5.30 -35.53
N CYS A 105 26.28 5.84 -36.51
CA CYS A 105 26.17 5.32 -37.87
C CYS A 105 26.90 6.23 -38.87
N ALA A 106 27.25 5.71 -40.05
CA ALA A 106 27.74 6.53 -41.14
C ALA A 106 26.74 7.65 -41.47
N GLY A 107 27.23 8.86 -41.76
CA GLY A 107 26.39 10.04 -42.00
C GLY A 107 25.68 10.60 -40.77
N ALA A 108 26.02 10.16 -39.55
CA ALA A 108 25.43 10.66 -38.30
C ALA A 108 25.53 12.18 -38.13
N ASP A 109 26.54 12.82 -38.72
CA ASP A 109 26.73 14.28 -38.69
C ASP A 109 25.53 15.05 -39.26
N ARG A 110 24.87 14.48 -40.29
CA ARG A 110 23.70 15.12 -40.94
C ARG A 110 22.43 15.07 -40.10
N LEU A 111 22.34 14.16 -39.13
CA LEU A 111 21.12 13.84 -38.37
C LEU A 111 21.25 14.13 -36.88
N SER A 112 22.48 14.11 -36.36
CA SER A 112 22.78 14.33 -34.94
C SER A 112 23.02 15.81 -34.69
N SER A 113 22.46 16.35 -33.61
CA SER A 113 22.76 17.72 -33.17
C SER A 113 24.15 17.89 -32.55
N GLY A 114 24.97 16.84 -32.54
CA GLY A 114 26.31 16.83 -31.95
C GLY A 114 26.29 17.26 -30.48
N MET A 115 27.03 18.32 -30.16
CA MET A 115 27.10 18.91 -28.81
C MET A 115 26.12 20.06 -28.59
N ARG A 116 25.33 20.45 -29.60
CA ARG A 116 24.27 21.45 -29.42
C ARG A 116 23.19 20.88 -28.49
N GLY A 117 22.95 21.55 -27.36
CA GLY A 117 22.00 21.07 -26.35
C GLY A 117 22.45 19.78 -25.64
N ALA A 118 23.76 19.65 -25.34
CA ALA A 118 24.40 18.45 -24.79
C ALA A 118 23.90 17.96 -23.40
N PHE A 119 22.82 18.52 -22.86
CA PHE A 119 22.23 18.05 -21.62
C PHE A 119 21.65 16.63 -21.79
N GLY A 120 22.38 15.65 -21.26
CA GLY A 120 22.05 14.24 -21.44
C GLY A 120 20.70 13.83 -20.84
N LYS A 121 20.11 12.78 -21.41
CA LYS A 121 18.92 12.10 -20.87
C LYS A 121 19.33 11.19 -19.70
N ALA A 122 18.38 10.91 -18.79
CA ALA A 122 18.61 9.96 -17.70
C ALA A 122 18.97 8.58 -18.28
N TYR A 123 20.10 8.03 -17.84
CA TYR A 123 20.68 6.80 -18.37
C TYR A 123 20.60 5.64 -17.38
N GLY A 124 20.94 5.92 -16.12
CA GLY A 124 20.98 4.93 -15.05
C GLY A 124 21.09 5.60 -13.70
N THR A 125 21.14 4.80 -12.65
CA THR A 125 21.23 5.26 -11.26
C THR A 125 22.47 4.71 -10.59
N ALA A 126 23.12 5.52 -9.76
CA ALA A 126 24.28 5.13 -8.97
C ALA A 126 24.19 5.67 -7.54
N ALA A 127 24.84 4.98 -6.62
CA ALA A 127 25.04 5.43 -5.26
C ALA A 127 26.37 6.18 -5.18
N ARG A 128 26.36 7.37 -4.60
CA ARG A 128 27.59 8.10 -4.26
C ARG A 128 28.09 7.57 -2.93
N VAL A 129 29.37 7.24 -2.85
CA VAL A 129 29.98 6.63 -1.67
C VAL A 129 31.22 7.41 -1.26
N ASN A 130 31.37 7.60 0.05
CA ASN A 130 32.52 8.22 0.68
C ASN A 130 33.56 7.19 1.14
N ILE A 131 34.79 7.65 1.35
CA ILE A 131 35.84 6.86 2.01
C ILE A 131 35.35 6.52 3.43
N GLY A 132 35.52 5.27 3.84
CA GLY A 132 35.05 4.77 5.14
C GLY A 132 33.56 4.42 5.19
N GLN A 133 32.80 4.64 4.12
CA GLN A 133 31.38 4.31 4.11
C GLN A 133 31.15 2.80 3.90
N VAL A 134 30.29 2.22 4.74
CA VAL A 134 29.89 0.80 4.66
C VAL A 134 29.03 0.56 3.41
N LEU A 135 29.40 -0.45 2.62
CA LEU A 135 28.71 -0.90 1.41
C LEU A 135 27.75 -2.06 1.70
N ILE A 136 28.28 -3.14 2.26
CA ILE A 136 27.52 -4.35 2.55
C ILE A 136 27.76 -4.71 4.00
N SER A 137 26.68 -4.98 4.72
CA SER A 137 26.72 -5.50 6.08
C SER A 137 26.12 -6.90 6.09
N VAL A 138 26.82 -7.87 6.66
CA VAL A 138 26.32 -9.23 6.85
C VAL A 138 26.36 -9.52 8.34
N ARG A 139 25.21 -9.87 8.94
CA ARG A 139 25.16 -10.40 10.30
C ARG A 139 24.87 -11.90 10.28
N THR A 140 25.54 -12.65 11.11
CA THR A 140 25.50 -14.12 11.20
C THR A 140 25.73 -14.59 12.63
N LYS A 141 25.64 -15.91 12.84
CA LYS A 141 26.26 -16.55 14.01
C LYS A 141 27.79 -16.41 13.95
N GLU A 142 28.45 -16.52 15.10
CA GLU A 142 29.91 -16.39 15.22
C GLU A 142 30.65 -17.48 14.43
N GLU A 143 30.15 -18.71 14.47
CA GLU A 143 30.67 -19.86 13.72
C GLU A 143 30.77 -19.62 12.20
N LYS A 144 29.87 -18.79 11.65
CA LYS A 144 29.76 -18.55 10.20
C LYS A 144 30.41 -17.23 9.76
N SER A 145 31.13 -16.56 10.66
CA SER A 145 31.80 -15.29 10.40
C SER A 145 32.85 -15.38 9.27
N ASN A 146 33.66 -16.45 9.26
CA ASN A 146 34.66 -16.69 8.20
C ASN A 146 34.03 -16.85 6.81
N ILE A 147 32.86 -17.49 6.74
CA ILE A 147 32.11 -17.64 5.49
C ILE A 147 31.61 -16.27 5.00
N ALA A 148 31.19 -15.40 5.92
CA ALA A 148 30.77 -14.04 5.57
C ALA A 148 31.94 -13.18 5.06
N ILE A 149 33.15 -13.34 5.63
CA ILE A 149 34.37 -12.67 5.12
C ILE A 149 34.63 -13.08 3.67
N GLU A 150 34.61 -14.38 3.38
CA GLU A 150 34.83 -14.89 2.02
C GLU A 150 33.72 -14.47 1.05
N ALA A 151 32.46 -14.43 1.50
CA ALA A 151 31.34 -13.91 0.71
C ALA A 151 31.56 -12.45 0.28
N LEU A 152 32.05 -11.62 1.22
CA LEU A 152 32.37 -10.22 0.95
C LEU A 152 33.62 -10.10 0.08
N ARG A 153 34.62 -10.96 0.23
CA ARG A 153 35.79 -10.99 -0.67
C ARG A 153 35.37 -11.24 -2.12
N ARG A 154 34.42 -12.14 -2.35
CA ARG A 154 33.87 -12.40 -3.71
C ARG A 154 33.08 -11.21 -4.26
N ALA A 155 32.34 -10.52 -3.40
CA ALA A 155 31.60 -9.32 -3.80
C ALA A 155 32.51 -8.12 -4.08
N LYS A 156 33.71 -8.06 -3.49
CA LYS A 156 34.72 -7.03 -3.75
C LYS A 156 35.03 -6.90 -5.24
N PHE A 157 35.15 -8.02 -5.96
CA PHE A 157 35.41 -8.06 -7.41
C PHE A 157 34.27 -7.51 -8.27
N LYS A 158 33.10 -7.21 -7.70
CA LYS A 158 31.98 -6.60 -8.42
C LYS A 158 31.95 -5.08 -8.28
N PHE A 159 32.79 -4.52 -7.39
CA PHE A 159 32.92 -3.08 -7.21
C PHE A 159 34.18 -2.54 -7.89
N PRO A 160 34.12 -1.31 -8.43
CA PRO A 160 35.32 -0.58 -8.83
C PRO A 160 36.12 -0.15 -7.60
N GLY A 161 37.44 0.00 -7.74
CA GLY A 161 38.29 0.54 -6.69
C GLY A 161 38.58 -0.40 -5.53
N ARG A 162 39.18 0.13 -4.47
CA ARG A 162 39.58 -0.63 -3.27
C ARG A 162 38.45 -0.68 -2.24
N GLN A 163 38.20 -1.88 -1.72
CA GLN A 163 37.34 -2.09 -0.55
C GLN A 163 38.08 -2.89 0.52
N LYS A 164 37.79 -2.56 1.77
CA LYS A 164 38.29 -3.25 2.96
C LYS A 164 37.15 -4.03 3.61
N ILE A 165 37.49 -5.17 4.22
CA ILE A 165 36.53 -6.00 4.94
C ILE A 165 36.91 -5.92 6.41
N HIS A 166 35.94 -5.57 7.26
CA HIS A 166 36.12 -5.42 8.70
C HIS A 166 35.13 -6.32 9.43
N VAL A 167 35.62 -7.06 10.43
CA VAL A 167 34.76 -7.69 11.42
C VAL A 167 34.43 -6.63 12.47
N SER A 168 33.15 -6.43 12.76
CA SER A 168 32.71 -5.43 13.72
C SER A 168 32.77 -5.98 15.14
N SER A 169 33.22 -5.16 16.09
CA SER A 169 33.09 -5.39 17.53
C SER A 169 31.66 -5.14 18.06
N LYS A 170 30.75 -4.70 17.19
CA LYS A 170 29.36 -4.42 17.54
C LYS A 170 28.48 -5.66 17.46
N TRP A 171 27.44 -5.67 18.28
CA TRP A 171 26.45 -6.75 18.27
C TRP A 171 25.50 -6.59 17.09
N GLY A 172 25.58 -7.49 16.10
CA GLY A 172 24.67 -7.49 14.95
C GLY A 172 24.64 -6.13 14.22
N PHE A 173 23.45 -5.63 13.92
CA PHE A 173 23.25 -4.31 13.32
C PHE A 173 22.98 -3.20 14.34
N THR A 174 23.29 -3.43 15.62
CA THR A 174 23.14 -2.42 16.67
C THR A 174 24.34 -1.49 16.71
N ASN A 175 24.21 -0.42 17.50
CA ASN A 175 25.29 0.52 17.72
C ASN A 175 26.19 0.13 18.92
N PHE A 176 25.78 -0.86 19.72
CA PHE A 176 26.46 -1.28 20.94
C PHE A 176 27.59 -2.27 20.65
N THR A 177 28.67 -2.19 21.45
CA THR A 177 29.70 -3.24 21.48
C THR A 177 29.10 -4.55 22.01
N LYS A 178 29.76 -5.68 21.76
CA LYS A 178 29.29 -6.98 22.28
C LYS A 178 29.14 -6.98 23.82
N GLU A 179 30.12 -6.40 24.52
CA GLU A 179 30.14 -6.30 25.98
C GLU A 179 29.02 -5.40 26.49
N ASP A 180 28.87 -4.20 25.92
CA ASP A 180 27.81 -3.27 26.28
C ASP A 180 26.42 -3.87 26.05
N TYR A 181 26.25 -4.58 24.93
CA TYR A 181 24.97 -5.19 24.60
C TYR A 181 24.54 -6.21 25.67
N LEU A 182 25.45 -7.08 26.09
CA LEU A 182 25.19 -8.07 27.15
C LEU A 182 24.90 -7.39 28.49
N LYS A 183 25.69 -6.36 28.86
CA LYS A 183 25.48 -5.57 30.08
C LYS A 183 24.10 -4.92 30.10
N TRP A 184 23.72 -4.20 29.04
CA TRP A 184 22.45 -3.48 28.98
C TRP A 184 21.23 -4.39 28.81
N LYS A 185 21.44 -5.57 28.21
CA LYS A 185 20.44 -6.63 28.16
C LYS A 185 20.18 -7.21 29.54
N ALA A 186 21.23 -7.49 30.32
CA ALA A 186 21.11 -7.94 31.71
C ALA A 186 20.39 -6.90 32.59
N CYS A 187 20.66 -5.61 32.38
CA CYS A 187 19.95 -4.51 33.05
C CYS A 187 18.50 -4.27 32.56
N GLY A 188 17.99 -5.05 31.58
CA GLY A 188 16.63 -4.87 31.06
C GLY A 188 16.39 -3.55 30.30
N ARG A 189 17.44 -2.82 29.91
CA ARG A 189 17.33 -1.51 29.25
C ARG A 189 17.19 -1.57 27.72
N LEU A 190 17.36 -2.75 27.13
CA LEU A 190 17.23 -2.95 25.69
C LEU A 190 15.86 -3.54 25.33
N VAL A 191 15.07 -2.77 24.59
CA VAL A 191 13.77 -3.24 24.09
C VAL A 191 13.95 -3.78 22.65
N PRO A 192 13.52 -5.02 22.35
CA PRO A 192 13.66 -5.59 21.03
C PRO A 192 12.82 -4.84 19.98
N ASP A 193 13.43 -4.47 18.85
CA ASP A 193 12.78 -3.76 17.73
C ASP A 193 13.13 -4.45 16.39
N GLY A 194 12.82 -5.75 16.32
CA GLY A 194 13.12 -6.60 15.17
C GLY A 194 14.62 -6.79 14.96
N THR A 195 15.19 -6.20 13.90
CA THR A 195 16.62 -6.37 13.59
C THR A 195 17.56 -5.56 14.48
N THR A 196 17.02 -4.59 15.20
CA THR A 196 17.75 -3.64 16.05
C THR A 196 17.12 -3.61 17.43
N VAL A 197 17.74 -2.89 18.35
CA VAL A 197 17.22 -2.66 19.71
C VAL A 197 16.98 -1.18 19.94
N LYS A 198 15.95 -0.88 20.74
CA LYS A 198 15.69 0.47 21.25
C LYS A 198 16.30 0.60 22.64
N TRP A 199 17.05 1.68 22.84
CA TRP A 199 17.54 2.06 24.15
C TRP A 199 16.41 2.65 24.99
N LEU A 200 16.14 2.07 26.16
CA LEU A 200 15.24 2.63 27.14
C LEU A 200 15.96 3.79 27.86
N SER A 201 15.76 5.00 27.36
CA SER A 201 16.34 6.20 27.94
C SER A 201 15.68 6.56 29.26
N SER A 202 16.48 7.06 30.21
CA SER A 202 15.99 7.75 31.41
C SER A 202 15.30 9.08 31.10
N ARG A 203 15.43 9.58 29.86
CA ARG A 203 14.78 10.81 29.40
C ARG A 203 13.40 10.48 28.83
N GLY A 204 12.38 11.05 29.44
CA GLY A 204 10.98 10.92 29.02
C GLY A 204 10.06 10.69 30.21
N PRO A 205 8.76 10.46 29.96
CA PRO A 205 7.80 10.22 31.02
C PRO A 205 8.17 8.98 31.85
N LEU A 206 8.18 9.14 33.18
CA LEU A 206 8.66 8.13 34.13
C LEU A 206 7.91 6.79 34.02
N TYR A 207 6.64 6.83 33.59
CA TYR A 207 5.82 5.63 33.35
C TYR A 207 6.40 4.68 32.28
N ARG A 208 7.38 5.12 31.48
CA ARG A 208 8.08 4.25 30.51
C ARG A 208 9.08 3.30 31.17
N LEU A 209 9.59 3.64 32.34
CA LEU A 209 10.57 2.85 33.10
C LEU A 209 9.87 1.96 34.14
N ILE A 210 8.85 2.50 34.81
CA ILE A 210 8.20 1.88 35.98
C ILE A 210 6.83 1.26 35.62
N GLY A 211 6.38 1.40 34.36
CA GLY A 211 5.00 1.11 33.98
C GLY A 211 4.04 2.25 34.37
N ARG A 212 2.81 2.24 33.83
CA ARG A 212 1.79 3.22 34.28
C ARG A 212 1.32 2.83 35.70
N PRO A 213 1.27 3.77 36.66
CA PRO A 213 0.70 3.49 37.97
C PRO A 213 -0.79 3.11 37.84
N ALA A 214 -1.22 2.11 38.60
CA ALA A 214 -2.58 1.58 38.57
C ALA A 214 -3.68 2.61 38.94
N SER A 215 -3.31 3.71 39.61
CA SER A 215 -4.25 4.77 40.03
C SER A 215 -4.83 5.62 38.88
N ILE A 216 -4.26 5.55 37.66
CA ILE A 216 -4.81 6.22 36.47
C ILE A 216 -5.69 5.26 35.64
N LEU A 217 -5.90 4.01 36.11
CA LEU A 217 -6.82 3.06 35.46
C LEU A 217 -8.30 3.28 35.83
N ASN A 218 -8.60 4.14 36.80
CA ASN A 218 -9.97 4.39 37.29
C ASN A 218 -10.61 5.68 36.75
N VAL A 219 -10.36 6.02 35.48
CA VAL A 219 -11.28 6.88 34.72
C VAL A 219 -11.70 6.12 33.47
N ASN A 220 -12.88 5.48 33.61
CA ASN A 220 -13.68 4.76 32.61
C ASN A 220 -13.19 3.37 32.14
N PRO A 221 -13.90 2.28 32.52
CA PRO A 221 -13.73 0.97 31.91
C PRO A 221 -14.46 0.95 30.56
N SER A 222 -13.90 1.60 29.53
CA SER A 222 -14.44 1.51 28.17
C SER A 222 -13.39 1.64 27.07
N ILE A 223 -12.14 1.26 27.32
CA ILE A 223 -11.12 1.13 26.27
C ILE A 223 -10.32 -0.15 26.52
N GLY A 224 -10.84 -1.25 25.99
CA GLY A 224 -10.09 -2.50 25.90
C GLY A 224 -8.80 -2.32 25.09
N SER A 225 -7.75 -2.96 25.59
CA SER A 225 -6.63 -3.54 24.84
C SER A 225 -6.48 -3.06 23.38
N PHE A 226 -5.64 -2.05 23.16
CA PHE A 226 -5.12 -1.77 21.82
C PHE A 226 -4.20 -2.91 21.40
N PRO A 227 -4.52 -3.70 20.35
CA PRO A 227 -3.55 -4.61 19.76
C PRO A 227 -2.41 -3.80 19.11
N PRO A 228 -1.20 -4.38 18.96
CA PRO A 228 -0.09 -3.70 18.31
C PRO A 228 -0.50 -3.27 16.90
N LEU A 229 -0.26 -1.99 16.59
CA LEU A 229 -0.55 -1.41 15.29
C LEU A 229 0.05 -2.28 14.17
N PRO A 230 -0.75 -2.86 13.26
CA PRO A 230 -0.19 -3.48 12.07
C PRO A 230 0.52 -2.40 11.26
N GLY A 231 1.78 -2.70 10.91
CA GLY A 231 2.63 -1.84 10.09
C GLY A 231 1.88 -1.28 8.89
N GLN A 232 2.10 0.00 8.65
CA GLN A 232 1.47 0.77 7.58
C GLN A 232 1.47 -0.02 6.26
N PRO A 233 0.33 -0.19 5.56
CA PRO A 233 0.35 -0.73 4.22
C PRO A 233 1.18 0.22 3.35
N GLY A 234 2.31 -0.31 2.86
CA GLY A 234 3.22 0.40 1.98
C GLY A 234 2.47 1.10 0.86
N ARG A 235 2.89 2.33 0.56
CA ARG A 235 2.36 3.11 -0.56
C ARG A 235 2.33 2.23 -1.81
N PRO A 236 1.21 2.15 -2.55
CA PRO A 236 1.16 1.38 -3.78
C PRO A 236 2.22 1.91 -4.74
N THR A 237 3.05 0.99 -5.22
CA THR A 237 4.03 1.18 -6.26
C THR A 237 3.35 1.79 -7.49
N ARG A 238 3.78 2.99 -7.86
CA ARG A 238 3.35 3.68 -9.07
C ARG A 238 4.03 3.02 -10.28
N SER A 239 3.46 1.93 -10.77
CA SER A 239 3.80 1.36 -12.08
C SER A 239 2.57 0.82 -12.78
N ALA A 240 1.80 1.74 -13.35
CA ALA A 240 0.92 1.58 -14.49
C ALA A 240 0.61 3.01 -14.94
N MET A 241 0.63 3.31 -16.25
CA MET A 241 0.42 4.67 -16.76
C MET A 241 -0.71 5.39 -16.01
N GLY A 242 -0.30 6.37 -15.21
CA GLY A 242 -1.10 6.84 -14.08
C GLY A 242 -2.31 7.62 -14.54
N ARG A 243 -3.47 6.96 -14.51
CA ARG A 243 -4.77 7.62 -14.37
C ARG A 243 -4.64 8.77 -13.34
N ARG A 244 -5.19 9.96 -13.63
CA ARG A 244 -5.12 11.11 -12.71
C ARG A 244 -5.62 10.67 -11.33
N PRO A 245 -4.99 11.11 -10.22
CA PRO A 245 -5.37 10.66 -8.89
C PRO A 245 -6.85 10.97 -8.62
N ALA A 246 -7.55 10.07 -7.91
CA ALA A 246 -8.99 10.20 -7.64
C ALA A 246 -9.39 11.53 -6.97
N ARG A 247 -8.45 12.22 -6.30
CA ARG A 247 -8.63 13.59 -5.77
C ARG A 247 -9.13 14.59 -6.82
N CYS A 248 -8.85 14.37 -8.10
CA CYS A 248 -9.29 15.24 -9.19
C CYS A 248 -10.81 15.19 -9.42
N TYR A 249 -11.50 14.13 -8.99
CA TYR A 249 -12.94 13.92 -9.22
C TYR A 249 -13.74 13.80 -7.92
N ARG A 250 -13.12 14.13 -6.77
CA ARG A 250 -13.74 13.95 -5.45
C ARG A 250 -14.95 14.85 -5.23
N TYR A 251 -14.87 16.09 -5.69
CA TYR A 251 -15.90 17.10 -5.42
C TYR A 251 -17.00 17.05 -6.47
N ASN A 252 -18.25 17.11 -6.00
CA ASN A 252 -19.41 17.28 -6.86
C ASN A 252 -19.43 18.71 -7.40
N LYS A 253 -18.90 18.85 -8.61
CA LYS A 253 -18.94 20.09 -9.39
C LYS A 253 -19.94 19.94 -10.53
N ASN A 254 -20.61 21.03 -10.86
CA ASN A 254 -21.53 21.16 -12.00
C ASN A 254 -22.72 20.18 -11.93
N LYS A 255 -23.64 20.29 -12.91
CA LYS A 255 -24.79 19.39 -13.04
C LYS A 255 -24.36 17.94 -13.27
N PRO A 256 -25.13 16.93 -12.81
CA PRO A 256 -24.85 15.53 -13.10
C PRO A 256 -25.00 15.25 -14.59
N TYR A 257 -24.07 14.46 -15.15
CA TYR A 257 -24.07 14.05 -16.54
C TYR A 257 -24.35 12.54 -16.63
N PRO A 258 -25.62 12.12 -16.76
CA PRO A 258 -25.93 10.73 -17.01
C PRO A 258 -25.53 10.32 -18.43
N LYS A 259 -25.40 9.01 -18.65
CA LYS A 259 -25.28 8.45 -20.01
C LYS A 259 -26.59 8.76 -20.75
N THR A 260 -26.49 9.46 -21.87
CA THR A 260 -27.62 9.90 -22.72
C THR A 260 -27.22 9.80 -24.19
N ARG A 261 -28.18 9.96 -25.12
CA ARG A 261 -27.91 10.00 -26.58
C ARG A 261 -26.84 11.03 -26.99
N TYR A 262 -26.70 12.10 -26.20
CA TYR A 262 -25.74 13.19 -26.40
C TYR A 262 -24.39 12.93 -25.70
N CYS A 263 -24.33 12.01 -24.74
CA CYS A 263 -23.11 11.56 -24.06
C CYS A 263 -22.65 10.19 -24.57
N ARG A 264 -22.04 10.15 -25.76
CA ARG A 264 -21.53 8.91 -26.40
C ARG A 264 -20.11 8.56 -25.92
N GLY A 265 -19.72 7.29 -26.06
CA GLY A 265 -18.38 6.80 -25.72
C GLY A 265 -18.09 6.70 -24.22
N VAL A 266 -19.13 6.54 -23.39
CA VAL A 266 -19.00 6.36 -21.94
C VAL A 266 -18.49 4.94 -21.65
N PRO A 267 -17.37 4.77 -20.94
CA PRO A 267 -16.88 3.46 -20.56
C PRO A 267 -17.81 2.83 -19.52
N ASP A 268 -17.97 1.52 -19.58
CA ASP A 268 -18.81 0.81 -18.61
C ASP A 268 -18.23 0.90 -17.19
N PRO A 269 -19.09 1.04 -16.16
CA PRO A 269 -18.64 1.04 -14.77
C PRO A 269 -17.87 -0.22 -14.40
N LYS A 270 -16.80 -0.07 -13.62
CA LYS A 270 -16.01 -1.21 -13.17
C LYS A 270 -16.78 -2.13 -12.21
N ILE A 271 -17.63 -1.54 -11.36
CA ILE A 271 -18.56 -2.31 -10.53
C ILE A 271 -19.69 -2.85 -11.39
N ARG A 272 -19.75 -4.17 -11.52
CA ARG A 272 -20.83 -4.89 -12.24
C ARG A 272 -21.77 -5.66 -11.31
N ILE A 273 -21.28 -5.99 -10.11
CA ILE A 273 -22.00 -6.80 -9.13
C ILE A 273 -22.27 -5.94 -7.90
N PHE A 274 -23.55 -5.61 -7.67
CA PHE A 274 -23.96 -4.78 -6.53
C PHE A 274 -24.33 -5.61 -5.31
N ASP A 275 -24.86 -6.81 -5.50
CA ASP A 275 -25.21 -7.75 -4.43
C ASP A 275 -24.29 -8.98 -4.47
N VAL A 276 -23.72 -9.33 -3.31
CA VAL A 276 -22.73 -10.41 -3.14
C VAL A 276 -23.09 -11.25 -1.93
N GLY A 277 -22.80 -12.56 -1.98
CA GLY A 277 -23.17 -13.52 -0.94
C GLY A 277 -24.58 -14.07 -1.17
N LYS A 278 -25.26 -14.44 -0.09
CA LYS A 278 -26.59 -15.07 -0.13
C LYS A 278 -27.70 -14.02 -0.36
N LYS A 279 -27.74 -13.50 -1.58
CA LYS A 279 -28.72 -12.48 -2.03
C LYS A 279 -30.15 -13.02 -2.18
N LYS A 280 -30.35 -14.33 -2.29
CA LYS A 280 -31.68 -14.95 -2.41
C LYS A 280 -32.28 -15.37 -1.06
N ASN A 281 -31.47 -15.43 0.00
CA ASN A 281 -31.97 -15.87 1.31
C ASN A 281 -33.01 -14.89 1.88
N PRO A 282 -34.03 -15.43 2.57
CA PRO A 282 -35.04 -14.63 3.24
C PRO A 282 -34.41 -13.71 4.29
N CYS A 283 -35.13 -12.66 4.67
CA CYS A 283 -34.63 -11.72 5.67
C CYS A 283 -34.53 -12.32 7.08
N ASP A 284 -35.25 -13.40 7.36
CA ASP A 284 -35.24 -14.11 8.64
C ASP A 284 -33.86 -14.70 8.98
N ASP A 285 -33.10 -15.14 7.97
CA ASP A 285 -31.79 -15.77 8.16
C ASP A 285 -30.70 -14.76 8.61
N PHE A 286 -30.89 -13.47 8.30
CA PHE A 286 -29.90 -12.43 8.50
C PHE A 286 -30.50 -11.20 9.21
N PRO A 287 -30.78 -11.33 10.52
CA PRO A 287 -31.39 -10.28 11.33
C PRO A 287 -30.49 -9.05 11.53
N ALA A 288 -29.18 -9.26 11.70
CA ALA A 288 -28.26 -8.18 12.02
C ALA A 288 -27.81 -7.44 10.76
N THR A 289 -27.82 -6.10 10.81
CA THR A 289 -27.29 -5.29 9.71
C THR A 289 -26.35 -4.19 10.16
N VAL A 290 -25.32 -4.00 9.33
CA VAL A 290 -24.33 -2.94 9.52
C VAL A 290 -24.26 -2.12 8.23
N HIS A 291 -24.37 -0.81 8.38
CA HIS A 291 -24.34 0.15 7.29
C HIS A 291 -23.09 1.02 7.39
N MET A 292 -22.42 1.21 6.26
CA MET A 292 -21.46 2.28 6.08
C MET A 292 -22.16 3.47 5.45
N VAL A 293 -22.06 4.64 6.10
CA VAL A 293 -22.73 5.88 5.71
C VAL A 293 -21.69 6.94 5.34
N CYS A 294 -21.97 7.71 4.30
CA CYS A 294 -21.13 8.83 3.88
C CYS A 294 -21.36 10.04 4.79
N ASP A 295 -20.29 10.63 5.32
CA ASP A 295 -20.35 11.81 6.20
C ASP A 295 -19.95 13.11 5.45
N GLU A 296 -19.79 13.02 4.12
CA GLU A 296 -19.38 14.13 3.26
C GLU A 296 -20.18 14.13 1.94
N TYR A 297 -20.38 15.32 1.37
CA TYR A 297 -20.91 15.46 0.02
C TYR A 297 -19.80 15.25 -1.02
N GLN A 298 -19.81 14.13 -1.72
CA GLN A 298 -18.69 13.75 -2.59
C GLN A 298 -19.08 12.83 -3.75
N GLN A 299 -18.10 12.58 -4.62
CA GLN A 299 -18.17 11.67 -5.75
C GLN A 299 -17.33 10.42 -5.49
N LEU A 300 -17.96 9.25 -5.66
CA LEU A 300 -17.32 7.94 -5.52
C LEU A 300 -17.15 7.29 -6.88
N THR A 301 -15.91 7.05 -7.31
CA THR A 301 -15.67 6.42 -8.61
C THR A 301 -16.08 4.95 -8.62
N SER A 302 -16.44 4.43 -9.79
CA SER A 302 -16.80 3.01 -9.96
C SER A 302 -15.68 2.06 -9.49
N GLU A 303 -14.40 2.48 -9.63
CA GLU A 303 -13.25 1.72 -9.13
C GLU A 303 -13.15 1.69 -7.62
N ALA A 304 -13.51 2.79 -6.93
CA ALA A 304 -13.52 2.84 -5.48
C ALA A 304 -14.62 1.94 -4.91
N LEU A 305 -15.80 1.95 -5.53
CA LEU A 305 -16.92 1.07 -5.16
C LEU A 305 -16.54 -0.40 -5.33
N GLU A 306 -15.89 -0.76 -6.44
CA GLU A 306 -15.46 -2.15 -6.67
C GLU A 306 -14.34 -2.58 -5.70
N ALA A 307 -13.37 -1.69 -5.43
CA ALA A 307 -12.31 -1.97 -4.45
C ALA A 307 -12.86 -2.15 -3.03
N ALA A 308 -13.86 -1.35 -2.64
CA ALA A 308 -14.54 -1.49 -1.36
C ALA A 308 -15.32 -2.81 -1.27
N ARG A 309 -16.08 -3.16 -2.31
CA ARG A 309 -16.82 -4.43 -2.41
C ARG A 309 -15.89 -5.63 -2.23
N ILE A 310 -14.77 -5.67 -2.96
CA ILE A 310 -13.77 -6.76 -2.86
C ILE A 310 -13.19 -6.84 -1.45
N ALA A 311 -12.90 -5.71 -0.81
CA ALA A 311 -12.34 -5.67 0.53
C ALA A 311 -13.30 -6.24 1.58
N VAL A 312 -14.58 -5.84 1.54
CA VAL A 312 -15.61 -6.40 2.45
C VAL A 312 -15.77 -7.90 2.18
N ASN A 313 -15.96 -8.30 0.92
CA ASN A 313 -16.22 -9.69 0.57
C ASN A 313 -15.06 -10.62 0.98
N LYS A 314 -13.81 -10.22 0.73
CA LYS A 314 -12.64 -11.02 1.10
C LYS A 314 -12.57 -11.25 2.61
N TYR A 315 -12.82 -10.21 3.41
CA TYR A 315 -12.75 -10.33 4.87
C TYR A 315 -13.90 -11.17 5.43
N MET A 316 -15.11 -10.98 4.92
CA MET A 316 -16.28 -11.76 5.33
C MET A 316 -16.15 -13.25 4.98
N ILE A 317 -15.64 -13.58 3.79
CA ILE A 317 -15.39 -14.99 3.40
C ILE A 317 -14.40 -15.66 4.35
N THR A 318 -13.31 -14.99 4.70
CA THR A 318 -12.27 -15.58 5.56
C THR A 318 -12.73 -15.79 6.99
N ASN A 319 -13.52 -14.86 7.56
CA ASN A 319 -13.80 -14.86 9.00
C ASN A 319 -15.23 -15.29 9.37
N ALA A 320 -16.22 -15.00 8.52
CA ALA A 320 -17.60 -15.39 8.77
C ALA A 320 -18.00 -16.67 8.01
N GLY A 321 -17.34 -16.99 6.89
CA GLY A 321 -17.70 -18.07 5.99
C GLY A 321 -18.60 -17.60 4.84
N ARG A 322 -18.55 -18.30 3.70
CA ARG A 322 -19.20 -17.89 2.43
C ARG A 322 -20.73 -17.77 2.53
N ASP A 323 -21.36 -18.54 3.41
CA ASP A 323 -22.81 -18.68 3.48
C ASP A 323 -23.49 -17.77 4.52
N PHE A 324 -22.74 -17.02 5.31
CA PHE A 324 -23.27 -16.31 6.49
C PHE A 324 -23.52 -14.81 6.29
N PHE A 325 -23.46 -14.31 5.06
CA PHE A 325 -23.62 -12.88 4.80
C PHE A 325 -24.22 -12.55 3.44
N HIS A 326 -24.77 -11.33 3.36
CA HIS A 326 -25.16 -10.68 2.12
C HIS A 326 -24.71 -9.21 2.15
N ILE A 327 -23.93 -8.81 1.15
CA ILE A 327 -23.40 -7.46 0.98
C ILE A 327 -24.13 -6.80 -0.18
N ARG A 328 -24.63 -5.58 0.04
CA ARG A 328 -25.24 -4.73 -0.98
C ARG A 328 -24.52 -3.39 -1.09
N MET A 329 -24.01 -3.09 -2.27
CA MET A 329 -23.54 -1.77 -2.66
C MET A 329 -24.75 -0.93 -3.08
N ARG A 330 -24.99 0.19 -2.40
CA ARG A 330 -26.20 1.03 -2.63
C ARG A 330 -26.00 2.13 -3.68
N PRO A 331 -24.84 2.82 -3.76
CA PRO A 331 -24.63 3.86 -4.77
C PRO A 331 -24.39 3.27 -6.15
N HIS A 332 -25.12 3.77 -7.15
CA HIS A 332 -24.91 3.45 -8.56
C HIS A 332 -24.14 4.57 -9.27
N PRO A 333 -23.07 4.23 -10.04
CA PRO A 333 -22.25 5.23 -10.71
C PRO A 333 -22.87 5.68 -12.04
N PHE A 334 -23.89 6.54 -11.98
CA PHE A 334 -24.54 7.08 -13.18
C PHE A 334 -23.87 8.32 -13.75
N ASN A 335 -23.11 9.06 -12.95
CA ASN A 335 -22.49 10.31 -13.39
C ASN A 335 -21.20 10.04 -14.17
N VAL A 336 -21.12 10.56 -15.39
CA VAL A 336 -19.95 10.43 -16.26
C VAL A 336 -18.90 11.47 -15.90
N ILE A 337 -17.71 11.00 -15.53
CA ILE A 337 -16.51 11.83 -15.38
C ILE A 337 -15.91 12.07 -16.75
N ARG A 338 -15.66 13.35 -17.06
CA ARG A 338 -15.02 13.80 -18.29
C ARG A 338 -13.63 14.37 -18.01
N ILE A 339 -12.71 14.16 -18.95
CA ILE A 339 -11.34 14.66 -18.89
C ILE A 339 -10.96 15.31 -20.22
N ASN A 340 -10.36 16.50 -20.13
CA ASN A 340 -9.53 17.04 -21.20
C ASN A 340 -8.19 16.32 -21.19
N LYS A 341 -8.03 15.36 -22.10
CA LYS A 341 -6.80 14.57 -22.25
C LYS A 341 -5.77 15.44 -22.96
N THR A 342 -4.80 15.97 -22.22
CA THR A 342 -3.63 16.66 -22.78
C THR A 342 -2.50 15.66 -22.98
N LEU A 343 -1.89 15.62 -24.17
CA LEU A 343 -0.64 14.88 -24.34
C LEU A 343 0.43 15.48 -23.43
N SER A 344 1.19 14.62 -22.75
CA SER A 344 2.30 15.02 -21.88
C SER A 344 3.64 14.63 -22.52
N CYS A 345 3.85 15.00 -23.79
CA CYS A 345 5.12 14.83 -24.50
C CYS A 345 5.67 16.21 -24.93
N ALA A 346 6.98 16.29 -25.23
CA ALA A 346 7.55 17.51 -25.79
C ALA A 346 6.94 17.78 -27.17
N GLY A 347 6.49 19.02 -27.42
CA GLY A 347 5.76 19.39 -28.64
C GLY A 347 4.27 19.02 -28.64
N ALA A 348 3.70 18.61 -27.49
CA ALA A 348 2.26 18.34 -27.36
C ALA A 348 1.40 19.56 -27.69
N ASP A 349 1.92 20.75 -27.45
CA ASP A 349 1.38 22.06 -27.79
C ASP A 349 1.14 22.24 -29.30
N ARG A 350 1.89 21.53 -30.16
CA ARG A 350 1.67 21.53 -31.63
C ARG A 350 0.61 20.52 -32.09
N LEU A 351 0.33 19.49 -31.27
CA LEU A 351 -0.55 18.37 -31.59
C LEU A 351 -1.89 18.42 -30.84
N SER A 352 -2.00 19.24 -29.80
CA SER A 352 -3.17 19.40 -28.96
C SER A 352 -3.77 20.77 -29.19
N SER A 353 -5.08 20.85 -29.42
CA SER A 353 -5.85 22.10 -29.57
C SER A 353 -6.00 22.94 -28.28
N GLY A 354 -5.12 22.71 -27.29
CA GLY A 354 -5.17 23.37 -25.99
C GLY A 354 -6.50 23.15 -25.25
N MET A 355 -7.04 24.22 -24.64
CA MET A 355 -8.33 24.24 -23.92
C MET A 355 -9.50 24.74 -24.77
N ARG A 356 -9.33 24.93 -26.09
CA ARG A 356 -10.40 25.42 -26.97
C ARG A 356 -11.50 24.34 -27.08
N GLY A 357 -12.73 24.64 -26.65
CA GLY A 357 -13.84 23.67 -26.61
C GLY A 357 -13.76 22.63 -25.48
N ALA A 358 -13.39 23.04 -24.26
CA ALA A 358 -13.05 22.20 -23.10
C ALA A 358 -14.19 21.37 -22.46
N PHE A 359 -15.07 20.73 -23.24
CA PHE A 359 -16.11 19.83 -22.69
C PHE A 359 -15.55 18.47 -22.23
N GLY A 360 -14.41 18.05 -22.78
CA GLY A 360 -13.70 16.84 -22.39
C GLY A 360 -14.30 15.53 -22.87
N LYS A 361 -13.45 14.51 -22.95
CA LYS A 361 -13.82 13.14 -23.34
C LYS A 361 -14.27 12.35 -22.11
N ALA A 362 -15.25 11.47 -22.27
CA ALA A 362 -15.65 10.55 -21.20
C ALA A 362 -14.46 9.69 -20.75
N TYR A 363 -14.31 9.54 -19.44
CA TYR A 363 -13.17 8.87 -18.84
C TYR A 363 -13.56 7.72 -17.91
N GLY A 364 -14.61 7.91 -17.12
CA GLY A 364 -15.08 6.95 -16.14
C GLY A 364 -16.45 7.34 -15.62
N THR A 365 -17.01 6.51 -14.74
CA THR A 365 -18.28 6.76 -14.08
C THR A 365 -18.10 6.85 -12.57
N ALA A 366 -18.93 7.67 -11.93
CA ALA A 366 -18.94 7.88 -10.50
C ALA A 366 -20.37 8.02 -9.96
N ALA A 367 -20.57 7.63 -8.71
CA ALA A 367 -21.77 7.87 -7.94
C ALA A 367 -21.64 9.21 -7.23
N ARG A 368 -22.63 10.08 -7.36
CA ARG A 368 -22.76 11.27 -6.51
C ARG A 368 -23.47 10.86 -5.23
N VAL A 369 -22.86 11.16 -4.10
CA VAL A 369 -23.34 10.72 -2.79
C VAL A 369 -23.58 11.93 -1.90
N ASN A 370 -24.73 11.90 -1.21
CA ASN A 370 -25.12 12.90 -0.22
C ASN A 370 -24.63 12.53 1.18
N ILE A 371 -24.57 13.54 2.06
CA ILE A 371 -24.33 13.32 3.48
C ILE A 371 -25.48 12.45 4.03
N GLY A 372 -25.16 11.43 4.83
CA GLY A 372 -26.15 10.51 5.39
C GLY A 372 -26.55 9.37 4.45
N GLN A 373 -26.09 9.35 3.19
CA GLN A 373 -26.42 8.28 2.26
C GLN A 373 -25.64 6.99 2.57
N VAL A 374 -26.34 5.87 2.63
CA VAL A 374 -25.75 4.54 2.84
C VAL A 374 -24.94 4.12 1.61
N LEU A 375 -23.69 3.71 1.82
CA LEU A 375 -22.75 3.25 0.79
C LEU A 375 -22.78 1.72 0.64
N ILE A 376 -22.54 1.03 1.75
CA ILE A 376 -22.47 -0.43 1.80
C ILE A 376 -23.36 -0.89 2.94
N SER A 377 -24.17 -1.90 2.66
CA SER A 377 -25.00 -2.57 3.66
C SER A 377 -24.58 -4.04 3.73
N VAL A 378 -24.35 -4.54 4.93
CA VAL A 378 -24.03 -5.95 5.16
C VAL A 378 -25.07 -6.50 6.12
N ARG A 379 -25.75 -7.58 5.73
CA ARG A 379 -26.62 -8.35 6.63
C ARG A 379 -25.98 -9.69 6.96
N THR A 380 -26.05 -10.09 8.23
CA THR A 380 -25.45 -11.30 8.79
C THR A 380 -26.31 -11.86 9.92
N LYS A 381 -25.94 -13.03 10.43
CA LYS A 381 -26.37 -13.48 11.76
C LYS A 381 -25.83 -12.55 12.85
N GLU A 382 -26.49 -12.52 14.02
CA GLU A 382 -26.11 -11.64 15.14
C GLU A 382 -24.71 -11.94 15.66
N GLU A 383 -24.32 -13.21 15.73
CA GLU A 383 -22.98 -13.66 16.14
C GLU A 383 -21.85 -13.05 15.31
N LYS A 384 -22.11 -12.76 14.02
CA LYS A 384 -21.09 -12.31 13.06
C LYS A 384 -21.15 -10.80 12.81
N SER A 385 -21.96 -10.07 13.57
CA SER A 385 -22.11 -8.61 13.47
C SER A 385 -20.78 -7.86 13.67
N ASN A 386 -19.97 -8.26 14.67
CA ASN A 386 -18.65 -7.68 14.93
C ASN A 386 -17.68 -7.85 13.76
N ILE A 387 -17.76 -8.98 13.06
CA ILE A 387 -16.95 -9.24 11.86
C ILE A 387 -17.37 -8.31 10.72
N ALA A 388 -18.67 -8.05 10.57
CA ALA A 388 -19.19 -7.10 9.59
C ALA A 388 -18.74 -5.65 9.86
N ILE A 389 -18.69 -5.23 11.13
CA ILE A 389 -18.15 -3.91 11.52
C ILE A 389 -16.69 -3.77 11.07
N GLU A 390 -15.86 -4.78 11.35
CA GLU A 390 -14.44 -4.76 10.97
C GLU A 390 -14.26 -4.86 9.44
N ALA A 391 -15.13 -5.60 8.74
CA ALA A 391 -15.15 -5.64 7.27
C ALA A 391 -15.38 -4.24 6.67
N LEU A 392 -16.36 -3.51 7.22
CA LEU A 392 -16.67 -2.14 6.80
C LEU A 392 -15.57 -1.18 7.22
N ARG A 393 -14.93 -1.35 8.38
CA ARG A 393 -13.76 -0.54 8.78
C ARG A 393 -12.63 -0.66 7.77
N ARG A 394 -12.38 -1.85 7.22
CA ARG A 394 -11.37 -2.07 6.17
C ARG A 394 -11.77 -1.44 4.83
N ALA A 395 -13.05 -1.51 4.48
CA ALA A 395 -13.58 -0.89 3.27
C ALA A 395 -13.58 0.65 3.34
N LYS A 396 -13.70 1.23 4.54
CA LYS A 396 -13.64 2.68 4.79
C LYS A 396 -12.41 3.31 4.13
N PHE A 397 -11.25 2.64 4.20
CA PHE A 397 -10.00 3.12 3.60
C PHE A 397 -9.97 3.11 2.06
N LYS A 398 -11.01 2.58 1.39
CA LYS A 398 -11.14 2.61 -0.08
C LYS A 398 -11.91 3.82 -0.57
N PHE A 399 -12.68 4.47 0.30
CA PHE A 399 -13.43 5.67 -0.04
C PHE A 399 -12.62 6.93 0.31
N PRO A 400 -12.73 7.99 -0.51
CA PRO A 400 -12.30 9.33 -0.09
C PRO A 400 -13.23 9.85 1.01
N GLY A 401 -12.76 10.79 1.83
CA GLY A 401 -13.58 11.46 2.84
C GLY A 401 -13.85 10.66 4.11
N ARG A 402 -14.72 11.20 4.96
CA ARG A 402 -15.15 10.57 6.22
C ARG A 402 -16.38 9.66 5.99
N GLN A 403 -16.32 8.46 6.55
CA GLN A 403 -17.47 7.54 6.64
C GLN A 403 -17.70 7.13 8.08
N LYS A 404 -18.97 6.96 8.42
CA LYS A 404 -19.43 6.42 9.70
C LYS A 404 -19.97 5.01 9.49
N ILE A 405 -19.82 4.17 10.50
CA ILE A 405 -20.32 2.80 10.49
C ILE A 405 -21.38 2.73 11.58
N HIS A 406 -22.57 2.29 11.21
CA HIS A 406 -23.72 2.17 12.12
C HIS A 406 -24.21 0.73 12.11
N VAL A 407 -24.43 0.18 13.29
CA VAL A 407 -25.24 -1.03 13.46
C VAL A 407 -26.69 -0.59 13.42
N SER A 408 -27.49 -1.19 12.55
CA SER A 408 -28.90 -0.83 12.39
C SER A 408 -29.73 -1.42 13.53
N SER A 409 -30.72 -0.67 14.00
CA SER A 409 -31.80 -1.20 14.84
C SER A 409 -32.88 -1.93 14.02
N LYS A 410 -32.76 -1.93 12.69
CA LYS A 410 -33.72 -2.57 11.78
C LYS A 410 -33.39 -4.04 11.53
N TRP A 411 -34.44 -4.82 11.30
CA TRP A 411 -34.32 -6.24 10.96
C TRP A 411 -33.87 -6.43 9.51
N GLY A 412 -32.66 -6.96 9.30
CA GLY A 412 -32.18 -7.19 7.94
C GLY A 412 -32.18 -5.92 7.09
N PHE A 413 -32.56 -6.03 5.81
CA PHE A 413 -32.77 -4.88 4.92
C PHE A 413 -34.21 -4.36 4.94
N THR A 414 -35.01 -4.73 5.93
CA THR A 414 -36.39 -4.25 6.06
C THR A 414 -36.45 -2.84 6.65
N ASN A 415 -37.62 -2.22 6.58
CA ASN A 415 -37.84 -0.90 7.15
C ASN A 415 -38.23 -0.94 8.63
N PHE A 416 -38.52 -2.13 9.19
CA PHE A 416 -39.02 -2.34 10.54
C PHE A 416 -37.88 -2.43 11.56
N THR A 417 -38.12 -1.94 12.77
CA THR A 417 -37.24 -2.20 13.92
C THR A 417 -37.27 -3.68 14.27
N LYS A 418 -36.28 -4.17 15.02
CA LYS A 418 -36.26 -5.59 15.44
C LYS A 418 -37.52 -5.99 16.23
N GLU A 419 -37.99 -5.11 17.11
CA GLU A 419 -39.18 -5.33 17.94
C GLU A 419 -40.46 -5.34 17.09
N ASP A 420 -40.63 -4.34 16.22
CA ASP A 420 -41.78 -4.28 15.31
C ASP A 420 -41.83 -5.49 14.40
N TYR A 421 -40.67 -5.93 13.87
CA TYR A 421 -40.61 -7.07 12.97
C TYR A 421 -41.13 -8.34 13.64
N LEU A 422 -40.71 -8.62 14.88
CA LEU A 422 -41.18 -9.77 15.64
C LEU A 422 -42.68 -9.67 15.95
N LYS A 423 -43.17 -8.48 16.31
CA LYS A 423 -44.60 -8.22 16.56
C LYS A 423 -45.44 -8.49 15.31
N TRP A 424 -45.09 -7.90 14.16
CA TRP A 424 -45.85 -8.06 12.92
C TRP A 424 -45.73 -9.45 12.33
N LYS A 425 -44.62 -10.15 12.57
CA LYS A 425 -44.43 -11.57 12.23
C LYS A 425 -45.37 -12.46 13.05
N ALA A 426 -45.47 -12.22 14.37
CA ALA A 426 -46.40 -12.95 15.23
C ALA A 426 -47.86 -12.72 14.82
N CYS A 427 -48.21 -11.51 14.37
CA CYS A 427 -49.55 -11.21 13.83
C CYS A 427 -49.80 -11.75 12.40
N GLY A 428 -48.86 -12.46 11.77
CA GLY A 428 -49.01 -12.97 10.40
C GLY A 428 -49.13 -11.90 9.31
N ARG A 429 -48.79 -10.64 9.61
CA ARG A 429 -48.96 -9.50 8.67
C ARG A 429 -47.78 -9.28 7.72
N LEU A 430 -46.73 -10.08 7.85
CA LEU A 430 -45.48 -9.96 7.10
C LEU A 430 -45.38 -11.06 6.04
N VAL A 431 -45.40 -10.68 4.76
CA VAL A 431 -45.24 -11.61 3.64
C VAL A 431 -43.80 -11.53 3.13
N PRO A 432 -43.07 -12.66 3.04
CA PRO A 432 -41.69 -12.67 2.57
C PRO A 432 -41.61 -12.21 1.11
N ASP A 433 -40.72 -11.26 0.82
CA ASP A 433 -40.48 -10.69 -0.52
C ASP A 433 -38.97 -10.73 -0.83
N GLY A 434 -38.44 -11.95 -0.90
CA GLY A 434 -37.03 -12.22 -1.11
C GLY A 434 -36.15 -11.64 0.02
N THR A 435 -35.37 -10.60 -0.28
CA THR A 435 -34.47 -9.98 0.73
C THR A 435 -35.18 -9.06 1.71
N THR A 436 -36.42 -8.69 1.41
CA THR A 436 -37.26 -7.76 2.15
C THR A 436 -38.59 -8.41 2.48
N VAL A 437 -39.48 -7.66 3.13
CA VAL A 437 -40.81 -8.13 3.54
C VAL A 437 -41.84 -7.11 3.12
N LYS A 438 -42.96 -7.60 2.59
CA LYS A 438 -44.15 -6.79 2.30
C LYS A 438 -45.05 -6.80 3.52
N TRP A 439 -45.44 -5.60 3.95
CA TRP A 439 -46.43 -5.44 5.02
C TRP A 439 -47.83 -5.49 4.43
N LEU A 440 -48.65 -6.39 4.97
CA LEU A 440 -50.07 -6.45 4.65
C LEU A 440 -50.77 -5.30 5.37
N SER A 441 -51.02 -4.23 4.63
CA SER A 441 -51.85 -3.13 5.10
C SER A 441 -53.28 -3.61 5.33
N SER A 442 -53.93 -3.05 6.35
CA SER A 442 -55.37 -3.21 6.58
C SER A 442 -56.23 -2.58 5.48
N ARG A 443 -55.63 -1.81 4.56
CA ARG A 443 -56.30 -1.23 3.39
C ARG A 443 -56.19 -2.19 2.20
N GLY A 444 -57.31 -2.77 1.80
CA GLY A 444 -57.42 -3.64 0.64
C GLY A 444 -58.49 -4.71 0.80
N PRO A 445 -58.67 -5.58 -0.21
CA PRO A 445 -59.63 -6.67 -0.15
C PRO A 445 -59.36 -7.62 1.02
N LEU A 446 -60.40 -7.98 1.78
CA LEU A 446 -60.32 -8.80 2.99
C LEU A 446 -59.67 -10.17 2.77
N TYR A 447 -59.80 -10.73 1.56
CA TYR A 447 -59.17 -12.01 1.18
C TYR A 447 -57.64 -12.00 1.28
N ARG A 448 -56.99 -10.83 1.33
CA ARG A 448 -55.53 -10.72 1.53
C ARG A 448 -55.08 -11.07 2.95
N LEU A 449 -55.97 -10.99 3.93
CA LEU A 449 -55.69 -11.30 5.33
C LEU A 449 -56.17 -12.70 5.72
N ILE A 450 -57.23 -13.18 5.07
CA ILE A 450 -57.93 -14.43 5.43
C ILE A 450 -57.64 -15.56 4.42
N GLY A 451 -56.92 -15.25 3.33
CA GLY A 451 -56.73 -16.17 2.19
C GLY A 451 -57.90 -16.10 1.21
N ARG A 452 -57.65 -16.44 -0.08
CA ARG A 452 -58.76 -16.78 -0.99
C ARG A 452 -59.25 -18.16 -0.55
N LYS A 453 -60.53 -18.27 -0.17
CA LYS A 453 -61.21 -19.57 -0.12
C LYS A 453 -61.21 -20.19 -1.51
#